data_AF-A0A965G5N5-F1
#
_entry.id   AF-A0A965G5N5-F1
#
_cell.length_a   1.000
_cell.length_b   1.000
_cell.length_c   1.000
_cell.angle_alpha   90.00
_cell.angle_beta   90.00
_cell.angle_gamma   90.00
#
_symmetry.space_group_name_H-M   'P 1'
#
loop_
_entity.id
_entity.type
_entity.pdbx_description
1 polymer ?
#
loop_
_entity_poly.entity_id
_entity_poly.type
_entity_poly.pdbx_seq_one_letter_code
_entity_poly.pdbx_strand_id
1 'polypeptide(L)'
;MRGKESLSVHATGRAMDLSWRGKPNGRKSAERIMDILTANNLILGVEMILDYWEGYGRGWRCDRQQWQTYTKPTIHGAPGGDWIHVEISPRMADSPHRVTAAFAKVNVI
;
A
#
# COMPACT_ATOMS: atom_id res chain seq x y z
N MET A 1 18.07 -4.10 -10.54
CA MET A 1 17.12 -4.61 -11.56
C MET A 1 17.52 -6.05 -11.89
N ARG A 2 16.75 -7.06 -11.49
CA ARG A 2 16.96 -8.45 -11.95
C ARG A 2 15.73 -8.86 -12.75
N GLY A 3 15.85 -8.93 -14.07
CA GLY A 3 14.83 -9.46 -14.98
C GLY A 3 13.66 -8.52 -15.37
N LYS A 4 13.68 -7.25 -14.97
CA LYS A 4 12.65 -6.26 -15.34
C LYS A 4 13.29 -5.05 -16.03
N GLU A 5 12.74 -4.66 -17.17
CA GLU A 5 13.23 -3.53 -17.99
C GLU A 5 12.82 -2.16 -17.42
N SER A 6 11.75 -2.12 -16.62
CA SER A 6 11.30 -0.91 -15.94
C SER A 6 11.84 -0.79 -14.52
N LEU A 7 12.12 0.46 -14.12
CA LEU A 7 12.53 0.79 -12.75
C LEU A 7 11.44 0.35 -11.76
N SER A 8 11.84 -0.28 -10.67
CA SER A 8 10.92 -0.64 -9.59
C SER A 8 10.38 0.63 -8.91
N VAL A 9 9.10 0.65 -8.52
CA VAL A 9 8.53 1.78 -7.78
C VAL A 9 9.22 1.98 -6.43
N HIS A 10 9.68 0.90 -5.79
CA HIS A 10 10.54 0.96 -4.60
C HIS A 10 11.82 1.77 -4.83
N ALA A 11 12.44 1.65 -6.01
CA ALA A 11 13.65 2.40 -6.34
C ALA A 11 13.40 3.90 -6.54
N THR A 12 12.14 4.32 -6.68
CA THR A 12 11.74 5.74 -6.77
C THR A 12 11.39 6.35 -5.42
N GLY A 13 11.47 5.59 -4.32
CA GLY A 13 11.07 6.05 -2.98
C GLY A 13 9.55 6.19 -2.79
N ARG A 14 8.74 5.79 -3.78
CA ARG A 14 7.28 5.88 -3.75
C ARG A 14 6.59 4.69 -3.11
N ALA A 15 7.26 3.55 -3.04
CA ALA A 15 6.68 2.33 -2.50
C ALA A 15 7.27 1.97 -1.13
N MET A 16 6.45 1.33 -0.31
CA MET A 16 6.83 0.78 0.97
C MET A 16 6.11 -0.54 1.22
N ASP A 17 6.84 -1.53 1.75
CA ASP A 17 6.27 -2.80 2.19
C ASP A 17 6.19 -2.79 3.72
N LEU A 18 4.97 -2.89 4.24
CA LEU A 18 4.68 -2.82 5.67
C LEU A 18 4.29 -4.21 6.16
N SER A 19 5.23 -4.89 6.81
CA SER A 19 4.98 -6.21 7.39
C SER A 19 4.30 -6.14 8.75
N TRP A 20 3.37 -7.05 8.99
CA TRP A 20 2.71 -7.26 10.27
C TRP A 20 3.23 -8.52 11.01
N ARG A 21 4.32 -9.13 10.51
CA ARG A 21 4.96 -10.30 11.12
C ARG A 21 5.33 -10.03 12.58
N GLY A 22 5.00 -10.98 13.46
CA GLY A 22 5.36 -10.92 14.88
C GLY A 22 4.66 -9.81 15.67
N LYS A 23 3.71 -9.07 15.07
CA LYS A 23 2.88 -8.09 15.79
C LYS A 23 1.66 -8.80 16.40
N PRO A 24 1.36 -8.60 17.70
CA PRO A 24 0.09 -9.02 18.28
C PRO A 24 -1.07 -8.45 17.47
N ASN A 25 -2.01 -9.30 17.05
CA ASN A 25 -3.13 -8.91 16.17
C ASN A 25 -2.65 -8.19 14.88
N GLY A 26 -1.52 -8.64 14.31
CA GLY A 26 -0.88 -8.01 13.16
C GLY A 26 -1.80 -7.82 11.97
N ARG A 27 -2.61 -8.84 11.63
CA ARG A 27 -3.63 -8.75 10.57
C ARG A 27 -4.60 -7.60 10.75
N LYS A 28 -5.23 -7.55 11.93
CA LYS A 28 -6.22 -6.53 12.28
C LYS A 28 -5.60 -5.13 12.27
N SER A 29 -4.34 -5.02 12.67
CA SER A 29 -3.58 -3.77 12.58
C SER A 29 -3.35 -3.36 11.12
N ALA A 30 -2.99 -4.31 10.26
CA ALA A 30 -2.81 -4.04 8.83
C ALA A 30 -4.12 -3.61 8.16
N GLU A 31 -5.24 -4.25 8.50
CA GLU A 31 -6.59 -3.85 8.04
C GLU A 31 -6.93 -2.44 8.46
N ARG A 32 -6.73 -2.11 9.74
CA ARG A 32 -6.95 -0.74 10.23
C ARG A 32 -6.11 0.29 9.48
N ILE A 33 -4.84 -0.01 9.23
CA ILE A 33 -3.96 0.89 8.46
C ILE A 33 -4.49 1.04 7.04
N MET A 34 -4.91 -0.04 6.37
CA MET A 34 -5.50 0.05 5.03
C MET A 34 -6.78 0.88 5.01
N ASP A 35 -7.65 0.76 6.02
CA ASP A 35 -8.85 1.58 6.13
C ASP A 35 -8.51 3.07 6.28
N ILE A 36 -7.55 3.41 7.15
CA ILE A 36 -7.07 4.79 7.31
C ILE A 36 -6.47 5.32 6.01
N LEU A 37 -5.61 4.55 5.33
CA LEU A 37 -4.97 4.96 4.08
C LEU A 37 -5.99 5.18 2.97
N THR A 38 -6.96 4.29 2.82
CA THR A 38 -8.00 4.41 1.79
C THR A 38 -8.97 5.56 2.08
N ALA A 39 -9.36 5.77 3.35
CA ALA A 39 -10.20 6.90 3.76
C ALA A 39 -9.50 8.26 3.56
N ASN A 40 -8.18 8.32 3.68
CA ASN A 40 -7.38 9.54 3.56
C ASN A 40 -6.56 9.61 2.25
N ASN A 41 -6.92 8.80 1.25
CA ASN A 41 -6.08 8.56 0.06
C ASN A 41 -5.68 9.85 -0.67
N LEU A 42 -6.59 10.82 -0.81
CA LEU A 42 -6.33 12.08 -1.50
C LEU A 42 -5.34 12.96 -0.73
N ILE A 43 -5.46 13.01 0.60
CA ILE A 43 -4.60 13.81 1.47
C ILE A 43 -3.18 13.22 1.48
N LEU A 44 -3.10 11.89 1.59
CA LEU A 44 -1.85 11.14 1.62
C LEU A 44 -1.23 10.92 0.25
N GLY A 45 -1.97 11.19 -0.83
CA GLY A 45 -1.56 10.93 -2.20
C GLY A 45 -1.31 9.45 -2.46
N VAL A 46 -2.12 8.55 -1.89
CA VAL A 46 -2.03 7.10 -2.10
C VAL A 46 -2.49 6.76 -3.51
N GLU A 47 -1.68 6.02 -4.26
CA GLU A 47 -2.00 5.58 -5.61
C GLU A 47 -2.43 4.11 -5.65
N MET A 48 -1.77 3.26 -4.86
CA MET A 48 -2.06 1.84 -4.81
C MET A 48 -1.80 1.24 -3.44
N ILE A 49 -2.62 0.27 -3.05
CA ILE A 49 -2.36 -0.62 -1.91
C ILE A 49 -2.55 -2.06 -2.38
N LEU A 50 -1.60 -2.95 -2.11
CA LEU A 50 -1.70 -4.38 -2.39
C LEU A 50 -1.62 -5.17 -1.08
N ASP A 51 -2.55 -6.07 -0.87
CA ASP A 51 -2.65 -6.93 0.31
C ASP A 51 -2.37 -8.39 -0.10
N TYR A 52 -1.26 -8.94 0.40
CA TYR A 52 -0.70 -10.24 -0.02
C TYR A 52 -1.21 -11.44 0.80
N TRP A 53 -2.14 -11.20 1.73
CA TRP A 53 -2.56 -12.15 2.76
C TRP A 53 -3.14 -13.47 2.21
N GLU A 54 -4.27 -13.44 1.49
CA GLU A 54 -5.00 -14.65 1.07
C GLU A 54 -5.31 -14.70 -0.43
N GLY A 55 -5.60 -15.91 -0.93
CA GLY A 55 -5.95 -16.16 -2.32
C GLY A 55 -4.87 -15.69 -3.29
N TYR A 56 -5.25 -14.94 -4.31
CA TYR A 56 -4.31 -14.26 -5.21
C TYR A 56 -4.00 -12.82 -4.78
N GLY A 57 -4.37 -12.44 -3.55
CA GLY A 57 -4.31 -11.10 -3.01
C GLY A 57 -5.47 -10.21 -3.47
N ARG A 58 -5.42 -8.95 -3.04
CA ARG A 58 -6.33 -7.89 -3.49
C ARG A 58 -5.58 -6.57 -3.62
N GLY A 59 -6.10 -5.67 -4.45
CA GLY A 59 -5.53 -4.34 -4.63
C GLY A 59 -6.57 -3.24 -4.59
N TRP A 60 -6.26 -2.15 -3.91
CA TRP A 60 -6.96 -0.87 -3.98
C TRP A 60 -6.16 0.07 -4.88
N ARG A 61 -6.83 0.87 -5.70
CA ARG A 61 -6.18 1.88 -6.56
C ARG A 61 -6.97 3.18 -6.60
N CYS A 62 -6.27 4.30 -6.70
CA CYS A 62 -6.87 5.64 -6.68
C CYS A 62 -7.78 5.93 -7.88
N ASP A 63 -7.53 5.29 -9.03
CA ASP A 63 -8.36 5.42 -10.24
C ASP A 63 -9.78 4.86 -10.06
N ARG A 64 -9.92 3.82 -9.24
CA ARG A 64 -11.20 3.15 -8.97
C ARG A 64 -11.76 3.47 -7.59
N GLN A 65 -10.91 3.92 -6.68
CA GLN A 65 -11.20 4.14 -5.26
C GLN A 65 -11.86 2.94 -4.56
N GLN A 66 -11.58 1.73 -5.04
CA GLN A 66 -12.18 0.50 -4.53
C GLN A 66 -11.17 -0.65 -4.51
N TRP A 67 -11.42 -1.60 -3.62
CA TRP A 67 -10.72 -2.87 -3.58
C TRP A 67 -11.17 -3.78 -4.73
N GLN A 68 -10.21 -4.49 -5.30
CA GLN A 68 -10.45 -5.59 -6.22
C GLN A 68 -9.74 -6.83 -5.69
N THR A 69 -10.50 -7.84 -5.29
CA THR A 69 -9.97 -9.17 -5.02
C THR A 69 -9.60 -9.84 -6.34
N TYR A 70 -8.39 -10.39 -6.41
CA TYR A 70 -7.90 -11.02 -7.63
C TYR A 70 -8.42 -12.45 -7.74
N THR A 71 -8.93 -12.80 -8.92
CA THR A 71 -9.47 -14.14 -9.23
C THR A 71 -8.47 -15.02 -9.98
N LYS A 72 -7.30 -14.47 -10.32
CA LYS A 72 -6.18 -15.17 -10.96
C LYS A 72 -4.85 -14.67 -10.39
N PRO A 73 -3.75 -15.43 -10.52
CA PRO A 73 -2.42 -15.01 -10.06
C PRO A 73 -2.06 -13.63 -10.62
N THR A 74 -2.07 -12.61 -9.75
CA THR A 74 -1.88 -11.20 -10.16
C THR A 74 -0.70 -10.55 -9.44
N ILE A 75 -0.51 -10.86 -8.16
CA ILE A 75 0.66 -10.41 -7.38
C ILE A 75 1.43 -11.63 -6.86
N HIS A 76 2.75 -11.57 -6.92
CA HIS A 76 3.64 -12.65 -6.48
C HIS A 76 3.89 -12.59 -4.97
N GLY A 77 3.88 -13.73 -4.29
CA GLY A 77 4.00 -13.79 -2.83
C GLY A 77 2.66 -13.89 -2.09
N ALA A 78 1.55 -13.85 -2.83
CA ALA A 78 0.24 -14.29 -2.35
C ALA A 78 -0.07 -15.71 -2.90
N PRO A 79 -0.73 -16.59 -2.14
CA PRO A 79 -1.18 -16.39 -0.75
C PRO A 79 -0.04 -16.48 0.27
N GLY A 80 -0.29 -15.98 1.49
CA GLY A 80 0.58 -16.14 2.65
C GLY A 80 1.59 -15.00 2.91
N GLY A 81 1.52 -13.92 2.13
CA GLY A 81 2.36 -12.75 2.36
C GLY A 81 1.91 -12.02 3.63
N ASP A 82 2.89 -11.65 4.47
CA ASP A 82 2.63 -10.98 5.73
C ASP A 82 2.93 -9.49 5.76
N TRP A 83 2.60 -8.86 4.63
CA TRP A 83 2.78 -7.43 4.42
C TRP A 83 1.70 -6.86 3.50
N ILE A 84 1.58 -5.54 3.56
CA ILE A 84 0.89 -4.73 2.55
C ILE A 84 1.93 -3.90 1.79
N HIS A 85 1.72 -3.70 0.50
CA HIS A 85 2.49 -2.79 -0.32
C HIS A 85 1.69 -1.50 -0.51
N VAL A 86 2.31 -0.34 -0.29
CA VAL A 86 1.65 0.96 -0.45
C VAL A 86 2.49 1.82 -1.39
N GLU A 87 1.86 2.43 -2.38
CA GLU A 87 2.46 3.41 -3.27
C GLU A 87 1.86 4.80 -3.04
N ILE A 88 2.72 5.82 -3.00
CA ILE A 88 2.34 7.24 -3.00
C ILE A 88 2.73 7.94 -4.29
N SER A 89 2.05 9.04 -4.59
CA SER A 89 2.32 9.86 -5.76
C SER A 89 3.75 10.41 -5.79
N PRO A 90 4.34 10.64 -6.98
CA PRO A 90 5.65 11.26 -7.10
C PRO A 90 5.77 12.57 -6.31
N ARG A 91 4.73 13.42 -6.38
CA ARG A 91 4.67 14.69 -5.65
C ARG A 91 4.83 14.51 -4.14
N MET A 92 4.32 13.43 -3.57
CA MET A 92 4.48 13.12 -2.14
C MET A 92 5.87 12.56 -1.85
N ALA A 93 6.38 11.64 -2.68
CA ALA A 93 7.70 11.04 -2.50
C ALA A 93 8.85 12.06 -2.65
N ASP A 94 8.70 13.07 -3.50
CA ASP A 94 9.70 14.11 -3.75
C ASP A 94 9.85 15.11 -2.57
N SER A 95 9.02 15.02 -1.53
CA SER A 95 9.07 15.95 -0.40
C SER A 95 8.64 15.32 0.93
N PRO A 96 9.59 15.02 1.84
CA PRO A 96 9.25 14.49 3.17
C PRO A 96 8.35 15.44 3.97
N HIS A 97 8.50 16.76 3.80
CA HIS A 97 7.63 17.74 4.44
C HIS A 97 6.15 17.62 4.01
N ARG A 98 5.88 17.26 2.75
CA ARG A 98 4.50 17.01 2.29
C ARG A 98 3.91 15.80 2.96
N VAL A 99 4.70 14.72 3.09
CA VAL A 99 4.28 13.50 3.81
C VAL A 99 3.96 13.86 5.26
N THR A 100 4.85 14.53 5.99
CA THR A 100 4.60 14.94 7.38
C THR A 100 3.34 15.81 7.50
N ALA A 101 3.18 16.81 6.63
CA ALA A 101 2.03 17.71 6.65
C ALA A 101 0.70 17.02 6.31
N ALA A 102 0.73 15.99 5.46
CA ALA A 102 -0.43 15.18 5.14
C ALA A 102 -0.84 14.28 6.32
N PHE A 103 0.13 13.62 6.97
CA PHE A 103 -0.14 12.77 8.14
C PHE A 103 -0.71 13.57 9.32
N ALA A 104 -0.34 14.84 9.48
CA ALA A 104 -0.94 15.73 10.49
C ALA A 104 -2.44 16.01 10.28
N LYS A 105 -2.98 15.70 9.10
CA LYS A 105 -4.39 15.92 8.72
C LYS A 105 -5.20 14.62 8.62
N VAL A 106 -4.57 13.48 8.89
CA VAL A 106 -5.23 12.17 8.79
C VAL A 106 -6.34 12.08 9.83
N ASN A 107 -7.54 11.74 9.36
CA ASN A 107 -8.61 11.35 10.26
C ASN A 107 -8.47 9.86 10.62
N VAL A 108 -8.42 9.56 11.91
CA VAL A 108 -8.40 8.19 12.41
C VAL A 108 -9.85 7.76 12.64
N ILE A 109 -10.27 6.78 11.84
CA ILE A 109 -11.55 6.07 11.98
C ILE A 109 -11.47 4.92 12.97
#